data_AF-A0A432JF48-F1
#
_entry.id   AF-A0A432JF48-F1
#
_cell.length_a   1.000
_cell.length_b   1.000
_cell.length_c   1.000
_cell.angle_alpha   90.00
_cell.angle_beta   90.00
_cell.angle_gamma   90.00
#
_symmetry.space_group_name_H-M   'P 1'
#
loop_
_entity.id
_entity.type
_entity.pdbx_description
1 polymer ?
#
loop_
_entity_poly.entity_id
_entity_poly.type
_entity_poly.pdbx_seq_one_letter_code
_entity_poly.pdbx_strand_id
1 'polypeptide(L)'
;MAVTSIEIKERGPYAEGMTFGDTGAYEQLDGTVYFAVDPADPANSLITDLELAPRNAAGLVEFSADFRMLKPLDTEKGNHKLFFDVVNRGNVLSLRRINSAPNNDHMDPGNGFLMRRGYTQVWCGWQHDVPLGNTGGLRAYVPEAANTRGRIAVTFQPNES
;
A
#
# COMPACT_ATOMS: atom_id res chain seq x y z
N MET A 1 10.12 12.81 -3.01
CA MET A 1 9.01 11.99 -3.56
C MET A 1 7.68 12.59 -3.12
N ALA A 2 6.79 12.93 -4.05
CA ALA A 2 5.50 13.56 -3.73
C ALA A 2 4.34 12.77 -4.33
N VAL A 3 3.22 12.70 -3.60
CA VAL A 3 1.93 12.25 -4.14
C VAL A 3 1.41 13.31 -5.10
N THR A 4 1.09 12.92 -6.32
CA THR A 4 0.55 13.81 -7.36
C THR A 4 -0.97 13.70 -7.45
N SER A 5 -1.52 12.51 -7.25
CA SER A 5 -2.96 12.28 -7.23
C SER A 5 -3.33 10.99 -6.49
N ILE A 6 -4.61 10.90 -6.10
CA ILE A 6 -5.22 9.70 -5.55
C ILE A 6 -6.49 9.44 -6.35
N GLU A 7 -6.60 8.23 -6.89
CA GLU A 7 -7.79 7.74 -7.59
C GLU A 7 -8.48 6.71 -6.70
N ILE A 8 -9.74 6.96 -6.35
CA ILE A 8 -10.59 6.00 -5.64
C ILE A 8 -11.37 5.20 -6.68
N LYS A 9 -11.14 3.88 -6.72
CA LYS A 9 -11.77 2.96 -7.66
C LYS A 9 -13.01 2.31 -7.08
N GLU A 10 -12.96 1.97 -5.79
CA GLU A 10 -14.08 1.37 -5.07
C GLU A 10 -14.26 2.05 -3.71
N ARG A 11 -15.52 2.18 -3.30
CA ARG A 11 -15.92 2.75 -2.02
C ARG A 11 -17.19 2.08 -1.53
N GLY A 12 -17.20 1.60 -0.30
CA GLY A 12 -18.35 0.90 0.25
C GLY A 12 -18.32 0.71 1.76
N PRO A 13 -19.43 0.24 2.35
CA PRO A 13 -19.47 -0.10 3.77
C PRO A 13 -18.47 -1.22 4.06
N TYR A 14 -17.67 -1.05 5.12
CA TYR A 14 -16.76 -2.09 5.58
C TYR A 14 -17.49 -3.10 6.47
N ALA A 15 -17.16 -4.38 6.35
CA ALA A 15 -17.72 -5.47 7.16
C ALA A 15 -19.25 -5.42 7.23
N GLU A 16 -19.91 -5.26 6.08
CA GLU A 16 -21.37 -5.21 5.95
C GLU A 16 -22.04 -4.11 6.82
N GLY A 17 -21.31 -3.04 7.13
CA GLY A 17 -21.82 -1.94 7.96
C GLY A 17 -21.74 -2.21 9.47
N MET A 18 -20.97 -3.21 9.89
CA MET A 18 -20.68 -3.47 11.31
C MET A 18 -20.21 -2.21 12.02
N THR A 19 -20.66 -2.03 13.27
CA THR A 19 -20.29 -0.90 14.12
C THR A 19 -19.22 -1.30 15.15
N PHE A 20 -18.31 -0.37 15.43
CA PHE A 20 -17.16 -0.60 16.30
C PHE A 20 -17.19 0.33 17.51
N GLY A 21 -17.99 -0.03 18.52
CA GLY A 21 -18.16 0.80 19.72
C GLY A 21 -18.69 2.19 19.36
N ASP A 22 -18.22 3.21 20.08
CA ASP A 22 -18.70 4.59 19.92
C ASP A 22 -18.25 5.24 18.60
N THR A 23 -17.18 4.74 17.97
CA THR A 23 -16.71 5.21 16.65
C THR A 23 -17.77 4.98 15.56
N GLY A 24 -18.59 3.94 15.71
CA GLY A 24 -19.63 3.58 14.74
C GLY A 24 -19.12 2.74 13.56
N ALA A 25 -19.81 2.83 12.43
CA ALA A 25 -19.50 2.08 11.22
C ALA A 25 -18.28 2.66 10.48
N TYR A 26 -17.65 1.83 9.67
CA TYR A 26 -16.52 2.18 8.83
C TYR A 26 -16.86 2.02 7.35
N GLU A 27 -16.14 2.76 6.51
CA GLU A 27 -16.12 2.56 5.07
C GLU A 27 -14.74 2.12 4.59
N GLN A 28 -14.74 1.31 3.53
CA GLN A 28 -13.55 0.89 2.81
C GLN A 28 -13.44 1.67 1.50
N LEU A 29 -12.22 2.14 1.21
CA LEU A 29 -11.85 2.73 -0.06
C LEU A 29 -10.66 1.95 -0.62
N ASP A 30 -10.75 1.59 -1.89
CA ASP A 30 -9.67 0.96 -2.66
C ASP A 30 -9.34 1.81 -3.88
N GLY A 31 -8.06 1.89 -4.22
CA GLY A 31 -7.66 2.75 -5.31
C GLY A 31 -6.17 2.72 -5.63
N THR A 32 -5.75 3.72 -6.39
CA THR A 32 -4.35 3.91 -6.79
C THR A 32 -3.87 5.29 -6.37
N VAL A 33 -2.71 5.34 -5.75
CA VAL A 33 -1.98 6.57 -5.47
C VAL A 33 -0.86 6.74 -6.51
N TYR A 34 -0.73 7.94 -7.04
CA TYR A 34 0.26 8.29 -8.05
C TYR A 34 1.33 9.19 -7.45
N PHE A 35 2.57 8.97 -7.88
CA PHE A 35 3.74 9.67 -7.36
C PHE A 35 4.59 10.22 -8.49
N ALA A 36 5.34 11.27 -8.17
CA ALA A 36 6.43 11.78 -8.99
C ALA A 36 7.69 11.98 -8.16
N VAL A 37 8.84 11.63 -8.74
CA VAL A 37 10.16 11.68 -8.11
C VAL A 37 11.08 12.53 -8.96
N ASP A 38 11.77 13.47 -8.34
CA ASP A 38 12.85 14.20 -9.00
C ASP A 38 14.14 13.38 -8.92
N PRO A 39 14.67 12.87 -10.04
CA PRO A 39 15.93 12.12 -10.06
C PRO A 39 17.15 12.98 -9.71
N ALA A 40 17.06 14.30 -9.80
CA ALA A 40 18.16 15.22 -9.49
C ALA A 40 18.21 15.64 -8.01
N ASP A 41 17.17 15.33 -7.22
CA ASP A 41 17.15 15.60 -5.78
C ASP A 41 18.17 14.70 -5.05
N PRO A 42 19.13 15.28 -4.30
CA PRO A 42 20.12 14.51 -3.53
C PRO A 42 19.51 13.47 -2.59
N ALA A 43 18.28 13.68 -2.09
CA ALA A 43 17.60 12.70 -1.25
C ALA A 43 17.25 11.39 -1.99
N ASN A 44 17.17 11.43 -3.32
CA ASN A 44 16.83 10.29 -4.16
C ASN A 44 18.06 9.63 -4.81
N SER A 45 19.28 10.10 -4.53
CA SER A 45 20.51 9.63 -5.18
C SER A 45 20.87 8.17 -4.87
N LEU A 46 20.29 7.61 -3.81
CA LEU A 46 20.47 6.20 -3.42
C LEU A 46 19.50 5.25 -4.12
N ILE A 47 18.53 5.78 -4.89
CA ILE A 47 17.60 4.95 -5.65
C ILE A 47 18.30 4.46 -6.91
N THR A 48 18.60 3.17 -6.95
CA THR A 48 19.25 2.50 -8.07
C THR A 48 18.51 2.75 -9.37
N ASP A 49 19.26 3.05 -10.43
CA ASP A 49 18.80 3.26 -11.81
C ASP A 49 17.72 4.35 -11.99
N LEU A 50 17.46 5.18 -10.96
CA LEU A 50 16.44 6.24 -11.05
C LEU A 50 16.75 7.23 -12.16
N GLU A 51 18.03 7.54 -12.38
CA GLU A 51 18.47 8.42 -13.46
C GLU A 51 18.19 7.88 -14.86
N LEU A 52 18.06 6.55 -14.99
CA LEU A 52 17.81 5.82 -16.24
C LEU A 52 16.32 5.58 -16.49
N ALA A 53 15.44 5.89 -15.52
CA ALA A 53 14.01 5.73 -15.67
C ALA A 53 13.42 6.77 -16.64
N PRO A 54 12.35 6.43 -17.39
CA PRO A 54 11.57 7.38 -18.18
C PRO A 54 11.10 8.56 -17.34
N ARG A 55 11.14 9.76 -17.93
CA ARG A 55 10.74 11.02 -17.29
C ARG A 55 9.57 11.65 -18.04
N ASN A 56 8.64 12.25 -17.30
CA ASN A 56 7.54 13.02 -17.87
C ASN A 56 8.03 14.38 -18.40
N ALA A 57 7.12 15.19 -18.95
CA ALA A 57 7.45 16.51 -19.50
C ALA A 57 8.01 17.51 -18.45
N ALA A 58 7.80 17.25 -17.16
CA ALA A 58 8.36 18.03 -16.06
C ALA A 58 9.73 17.50 -15.59
N GLY A 59 10.28 16.47 -16.25
CA GLY A 59 11.55 15.85 -15.89
C GLY A 59 11.48 14.91 -14.68
N LEU A 60 10.28 14.56 -14.21
CA LEU A 60 10.07 13.70 -13.06
C LEU A 60 9.82 12.25 -13.48
N VAL A 61 10.26 11.31 -12.64
CA VAL A 61 9.96 9.87 -12.79
C VAL A 61 8.64 9.56 -12.11
N GLU A 62 7.70 8.99 -12.86
CA GLU A 62 6.35 8.66 -12.37
C GLU A 62 6.24 7.19 -12.00
N PHE A 63 5.53 6.90 -10.93
CA PHE A 63 5.16 5.54 -10.53
C PHE A 63 3.86 5.59 -9.72
N SER A 64 3.25 4.43 -9.48
CA SER A 64 2.01 4.35 -8.72
C SER A 64 1.99 3.15 -7.78
N ALA A 65 1.04 3.12 -6.84
CA ALA A 65 0.80 1.99 -5.98
C ALA A 65 -0.68 1.81 -5.67
N ASP A 66 -1.10 0.57 -5.47
CA ASP A 66 -2.41 0.29 -4.89
C ASP A 66 -2.45 0.74 -3.43
N PHE A 67 -3.58 1.28 -3.02
CA PHE A 67 -3.86 1.55 -1.61
C PHE A 67 -5.23 1.02 -1.21
N ARG A 68 -5.35 0.70 0.07
CA ARG A 68 -6.62 0.41 0.75
C ARG A 68 -6.73 1.28 2.00
N MET A 69 -7.91 1.81 2.27
CA MET A 69 -8.19 2.61 3.45
C MET A 69 -9.45 2.12 4.14
N LEU A 70 -9.40 1.98 5.46
CA LEU A 70 -10.57 1.91 6.33
C LEU A 70 -10.65 3.19 7.17
N LYS A 71 -11.79 3.89 7.12
CA LYS A 71 -12.01 5.07 7.96
C LYS A 71 -13.40 5.08 8.58
N PRO A 72 -13.60 5.76 9.73
CA PRO A 72 -14.93 6.00 10.27
C PRO A 72 -15.84 6.64 9.22
N LEU A 73 -17.09 6.17 9.14
CA LEU A 73 -18.09 6.77 8.27
C LEU A 73 -18.45 8.19 8.74
N ASP A 74 -18.52 8.37 10.06
CA ASP A 74 -18.58 9.68 10.71
C ASP A 74 -17.16 10.05 11.18
N THR A 75 -16.52 10.96 10.45
CA THR A 75 -15.12 11.34 10.70
C THR A 75 -14.90 12.05 12.03
N GLU A 76 -15.94 12.68 12.59
CA GLU A 76 -15.86 13.36 13.89
C GLU A 76 -15.80 12.36 15.06
N LYS A 77 -16.20 11.11 14.83
CA LYS A 77 -16.10 10.03 15.82
C LYS A 77 -14.77 9.29 15.75
N GLY A 78 -13.91 9.64 14.79
CA GLY A 78 -12.54 9.13 14.72
C GLY A 78 -11.64 9.74 15.79
N ASN A 79 -10.43 9.19 15.92
CA ASN A 79 -9.40 9.75 16.81
C ASN A 79 -8.42 10.68 16.09
N HIS A 80 -8.68 10.96 14.81
CA HIS A 80 -7.83 11.77 13.90
C HIS A 80 -6.37 11.30 13.84
N LYS A 81 -6.11 9.99 14.03
CA LYS A 81 -4.80 9.37 13.87
C LYS A 81 -4.85 8.35 12.75
N LEU A 82 -3.76 8.32 11.99
CA LEU A 82 -3.52 7.37 10.92
C LEU A 82 -2.68 6.20 11.45
N PHE A 83 -3.16 4.98 11.22
CA PHE A 83 -2.34 3.79 11.20
C PHE A 83 -1.97 3.50 9.75
N PHE A 84 -0.70 3.68 9.39
CA PHE A 84 -0.20 3.48 8.03
C PHE A 84 0.70 2.25 7.98
N ASP A 85 0.45 1.35 7.03
CA ASP A 85 1.17 0.09 6.87
C ASP A 85 1.67 -0.05 5.42
N VAL A 86 2.98 -0.29 5.31
CA VAL A 86 3.68 -0.54 4.06
C VAL A 86 3.77 -2.04 3.87
N VAL A 87 2.89 -2.59 3.04
CA VAL A 87 2.56 -4.02 3.11
C VAL A 87 3.61 -4.91 2.46
N ASN A 88 4.18 -5.82 3.24
CA ASN A 88 5.09 -6.85 2.73
C ASN A 88 4.34 -7.88 1.86
N ARG A 89 4.82 -8.10 0.63
CA ARG A 89 4.18 -8.99 -0.37
C ARG A 89 2.71 -8.67 -0.64
N GLY A 90 2.30 -7.42 -0.44
CA GLY A 90 0.94 -6.94 -0.67
C GLY A 90 -0.10 -7.33 0.39
N ASN A 91 0.28 -7.99 1.49
CA ASN A 91 -0.68 -8.52 2.46
C ASN A 91 -1.08 -7.49 3.53
N VAL A 92 -2.38 -7.33 3.73
CA VAL A 92 -2.97 -6.60 4.88
C VAL A 92 -2.84 -7.45 6.13
N LEU A 93 -1.79 -7.24 6.93
CA LEU A 93 -1.50 -8.08 8.10
C LEU A 93 -1.92 -7.46 9.43
N SER A 94 -2.09 -6.13 9.49
CA SER A 94 -2.41 -5.43 10.73
C SER A 94 -3.76 -5.87 11.33
N LEU A 95 -4.76 -6.21 10.51
CA LEU A 95 -6.04 -6.73 11.00
C LEU A 95 -5.85 -8.05 11.76
N ARG A 96 -5.08 -8.98 11.21
CA ARG A 96 -4.71 -10.22 11.91
C ARG A 96 -3.88 -9.93 13.17
N ARG A 97 -2.84 -9.09 13.04
CA ARG A 97 -1.82 -8.93 14.08
C ARG A 97 -2.27 -8.07 15.26
N ILE A 98 -3.15 -7.10 15.01
CA ILE A 98 -3.60 -6.11 16.01
C ILE A 98 -5.05 -6.34 16.40
N ASN A 99 -5.93 -6.66 15.44
CA ASN A 99 -7.33 -6.96 15.73
C ASN A 99 -7.61 -8.46 15.94
N SER A 100 -6.60 -9.33 15.90
CA SER A 100 -6.79 -10.78 16.05
C SER A 100 -7.73 -11.41 15.01
N ALA A 101 -7.78 -10.85 13.80
CA ALA A 101 -8.54 -11.44 12.69
C ALA A 101 -8.01 -12.85 12.33
N PRO A 102 -8.85 -13.75 11.79
CA PRO A 102 -8.44 -15.10 11.41
C PRO A 102 -7.46 -15.11 10.22
N ASN A 103 -6.78 -16.24 10.00
CA ASN A 103 -5.77 -16.37 8.94
C ASN A 103 -6.35 -16.49 7.52
N ASN A 104 -7.61 -16.91 7.40
CA ASN A 104 -8.25 -17.23 6.12
C ASN A 104 -9.01 -16.04 5.50
N ASP A 105 -9.15 -14.94 6.21
CA ASP A 105 -9.74 -13.70 5.71
C ASP A 105 -8.88 -12.51 6.13
N HIS A 106 -8.20 -11.90 5.17
CA HIS A 106 -7.29 -10.80 5.42
C HIS A 106 -8.00 -9.46 5.64
N MET A 107 -9.31 -9.39 5.38
CA MET A 107 -10.13 -8.20 5.58
C MET A 107 -11.15 -8.33 6.71
N ASP A 108 -11.22 -9.49 7.38
CA ASP A 108 -12.03 -9.66 8.58
C ASP A 108 -11.61 -8.65 9.67
N PRO A 109 -12.57 -7.97 10.32
CA PRO A 109 -12.26 -6.92 11.30
C PRO A 109 -11.67 -7.46 12.60
N GLY A 110 -11.73 -8.76 12.86
CA GLY A 110 -11.39 -9.40 14.12
C GLY A 110 -12.19 -8.82 15.27
N ASN A 111 -11.51 -8.52 16.37
CA ASN A 111 -12.10 -7.83 17.52
C ASN A 111 -12.33 -6.31 17.27
N GLY A 112 -11.86 -5.76 16.14
CA GLY A 112 -11.98 -4.35 15.79
C GLY A 112 -11.22 -3.39 16.69
N PHE A 113 -10.14 -3.82 17.35
CA PHE A 113 -9.38 -3.03 18.34
C PHE A 113 -9.01 -1.63 17.84
N LEU A 114 -8.53 -1.51 16.59
CA LEU A 114 -8.17 -0.22 15.98
C LEU A 114 -9.42 0.62 15.66
N MET A 115 -10.49 -0.01 15.18
CA MET A 115 -11.74 0.67 14.81
C MET A 115 -12.46 1.24 16.03
N ARG A 116 -12.53 0.45 17.12
CA ARG A 116 -13.10 0.87 18.41
C ARG A 116 -12.33 2.03 19.05
N ARG A 117 -11.10 2.30 18.59
CA ARG A 117 -10.28 3.44 19.02
C ARG A 117 -10.31 4.60 18.05
N GLY A 118 -11.05 4.51 16.93
CA GLY A 118 -11.22 5.62 16.01
C GLY A 118 -10.12 5.80 14.97
N TYR A 119 -9.20 4.83 14.81
CA TYR A 119 -8.11 4.97 13.83
C TYR A 119 -8.65 4.91 12.40
N THR A 120 -8.12 5.79 11.54
CA THR A 120 -8.10 5.54 10.09
C THR A 120 -6.91 4.62 9.80
N GLN A 121 -7.15 3.55 9.07
CA GLN A 121 -6.12 2.57 8.69
C GLN A 121 -5.88 2.68 7.18
N VAL A 122 -4.62 2.74 6.75
CA VAL A 122 -4.26 2.78 5.34
C VAL A 122 -3.12 1.81 5.08
N TRP A 123 -3.26 1.02 4.03
CA TRP A 123 -2.22 0.14 3.50
C TRP A 123 -1.81 0.62 2.12
N CYS A 124 -0.52 0.58 1.83
CA CYS A 124 0.04 0.95 0.54
C CYS A 124 0.99 -0.14 0.04
N GLY A 125 0.83 -0.53 -1.23
CA GLY A 125 1.77 -1.39 -1.92
C GLY A 125 3.14 -0.70 -2.07
N TRP A 126 4.22 -1.45 -1.84
CA TRP A 126 5.59 -0.97 -2.07
C TRP A 126 6.44 -1.92 -2.90
N GLN A 127 6.05 -3.20 -2.92
CA GLN A 127 6.79 -4.25 -3.58
C GLN A 127 6.27 -4.41 -5.03
N HIS A 128 7.18 -4.38 -6.01
CA HIS A 128 6.80 -4.40 -7.43
C HIS A 128 6.60 -5.81 -7.98
N ASP A 129 7.13 -6.85 -7.33
CA ASP A 129 7.13 -8.25 -7.78
C ASP A 129 6.05 -9.09 -7.08
N VAL A 130 5.05 -8.44 -6.46
CA VAL A 130 3.85 -9.13 -5.96
C VAL A 130 3.15 -9.83 -7.14
N PRO A 131 2.92 -11.16 -7.08
CA PRO A 131 2.27 -11.89 -8.16
C PRO A 131 0.86 -11.36 -8.43
N LEU A 132 0.51 -11.20 -9.71
CA LEU A 132 -0.82 -10.75 -10.13
C LEU A 132 -1.97 -11.68 -9.69
N GLY A 133 -1.65 -12.95 -9.38
CA GLY A 133 -2.61 -13.91 -8.84
C GLY A 133 -2.89 -13.77 -7.34
N ASN A 134 -2.23 -12.84 -6.63
CA ASN A 134 -2.52 -12.56 -5.23
C ASN A 134 -3.76 -11.68 -5.11
N THR A 135 -4.94 -12.29 -5.18
CA THR A 135 -6.24 -11.59 -5.08
C THR A 135 -6.30 -10.75 -3.80
N GLY A 136 -6.48 -9.43 -3.95
CA GLY A 136 -6.53 -8.49 -2.83
C GLY A 136 -5.17 -8.02 -2.29
N GLY A 137 -4.07 -8.44 -2.91
CA GLY A 137 -2.72 -7.96 -2.61
C GLY A 137 -2.46 -6.58 -3.21
N LEU A 138 -1.83 -5.68 -2.44
CA LEU A 138 -1.47 -4.34 -2.91
C LEU A 138 -0.06 -4.33 -3.53
N ARG A 139 0.09 -3.67 -4.68
CA ARG A 139 1.34 -3.67 -5.45
C ARG A 139 1.83 -2.25 -5.75
N ALA A 140 3.14 -2.10 -5.92
CA ALA A 140 3.73 -0.92 -6.55
C ALA A 140 3.98 -1.16 -8.06
N TYR A 141 3.68 -0.16 -8.87
CA TYR A 141 3.90 -0.15 -10.32
C TYR A 141 5.01 0.85 -10.62
N VAL A 142 6.22 0.33 -10.81
CA VAL A 142 7.43 1.13 -11.07
C VAL A 142 7.82 1.08 -12.55
N PRO A 143 8.42 2.15 -13.09
CA PRO A 143 8.87 2.16 -14.47
C PRO A 143 10.11 1.27 -14.65
N GLU A 144 10.30 0.78 -15.87
CA GLU A 144 11.52 0.06 -16.25
C GLU A 144 12.64 1.05 -16.60
N ALA A 145 13.84 0.84 -16.06
CA ALA A 145 15.02 1.61 -16.45
C ALA A 145 15.39 1.32 -17.91
N ALA A 146 15.66 2.38 -18.68
CA ALA A 146 15.98 2.23 -20.10
C ALA A 146 17.46 1.86 -20.32
N ASN A 147 17.72 1.06 -21.37
CA ASN A 147 19.06 0.79 -21.92
C ASN A 147 20.08 0.19 -20.93
N THR A 148 19.64 -0.51 -19.90
CA THR A 148 20.54 -1.20 -18.97
C THR A 148 21.14 -2.45 -19.64
N ARG A 149 22.48 -2.54 -19.67
CA ARG A 149 23.22 -3.73 -20.11
C ARG A 149 24.31 -4.03 -19.10
N GLY A 150 24.30 -5.24 -18.54
CA GLY A 150 25.26 -5.63 -17.51
C GLY A 150 25.32 -7.14 -17.35
N ARG A 151 26.36 -7.63 -16.67
CA ARG A 151 26.45 -9.03 -16.24
C ARG A 151 25.67 -9.18 -14.94
N ILE A 152 24.66 -10.04 -14.95
CA ILE A 152 23.94 -10.42 -13.74
C ILE A 152 24.67 -11.63 -13.13
N ALA A 153 25.10 -11.52 -11.89
CA ALA A 153 25.57 -12.66 -11.11
C ALA A 153 24.37 -13.21 -10.32
N VAL A 154 23.93 -14.43 -10.67
CA VAL A 154 22.93 -15.16 -9.90
C VAL A 154 23.64 -16.29 -9.17
N THR A 155 23.74 -16.18 -7.85
CA THR A 155 24.30 -17.24 -7.00
C THR A 155 23.17 -18.13 -6.52
N PHE A 156 23.21 -19.41 -6.89
CA PHE A 156 22.29 -20.41 -6.37
C PHE A 156 22.99 -21.19 -5.27
N GLN A 157 22.36 -21.31 -4.11
CA GLN A 157 22.77 -22.25 -3.07
C GLN A 157 21.74 -23.39 -3.05
N PRO A 158 22.03 -24.56 -3.64
CA PRO A 158 21.17 -25.72 -3.47
C PRO A 158 21.21 -26.17 -2.00
N ASN A 159 20.06 -26.55 -1.44
CA ASN A 159 20.04 -27.20 -0.14
C ASN A 159 20.73 -28.56 -0.27
N GLU A 160 21.81 -28.78 0.48
CA GLU A 160 22.37 -30.12 0.65
C GLU A 160 21.39 -30.94 1.51
N SER A 161 20.92 -32.06 0.95
CA SER A 161 20.04 -33.04 1.60
C SER A 161 20.80 -33.98 2.52
#